data_AF-A0A0H3FPI4-F1
#
_entry.id   AF-A0A0H3FPI4-F1
#
_cell.length_a   1.000
_cell.length_b   1.000
_cell.length_c   1.000
_cell.angle_alpha   90.00
_cell.angle_beta   90.00
_cell.angle_gamma   90.00
#
_symmetry.space_group_name_H-M   'P 1'
#
loop_
_entity.id
_entity.type
_entity.pdbx_description
1 polymer ?
#
loop_
_entity_poly.entity_id
_entity_poly.type
_entity_poly.pdbx_seq_one_letter_code
_entity_poly.pdbx_strand_id
1 'polypeptide(L)'
;MKELTANEMEYISGAGIIDLPCALVDFTIQSALGLVAAGINAGMILASSALETTIDLVSNILGGSPSSLGSILTDHINSLLYAESGVWSNFVYNAATDWGGVVDALQS
;
A
#
# COMPACT_ATOMS: atom_id res chain seq x y z
N MET A 1 -5.36 -11.23 -49.31
CA MET A 1 -5.77 -11.53 -47.92
C MET A 1 -6.39 -10.26 -47.37
N LYS A 2 -7.49 -10.36 -46.61
CA LYS A 2 -8.13 -9.19 -45.97
C LYS A 2 -7.30 -8.82 -44.74
N GLU A 3 -7.00 -7.54 -44.54
CA GLU A 3 -6.46 -7.05 -43.28
C GLU A 3 -7.58 -7.02 -42.23
N LEU A 4 -7.31 -7.63 -41.08
CA LEU A 4 -8.24 -7.67 -39.95
C LEU A 4 -8.10 -6.37 -39.16
N THR A 5 -9.22 -5.81 -38.73
CA THR A 5 -9.24 -4.72 -37.76
C THR A 5 -8.80 -5.24 -36.38
N ALA A 6 -8.36 -4.36 -35.49
CA ALA A 6 -7.89 -4.74 -34.16
C ALA A 6 -8.96 -5.54 -33.37
N ASN A 7 -10.22 -5.15 -33.46
CA ASN A 7 -11.35 -5.85 -32.83
C ASN A 7 -11.59 -7.25 -33.44
N GLU A 8 -11.42 -7.41 -34.76
CA GLU A 8 -11.54 -8.73 -35.39
C GLU A 8 -10.36 -9.64 -35.01
N MET A 9 -9.15 -9.07 -34.80
CA MET A 9 -8.00 -9.83 -34.30
C MET A 9 -8.19 -10.26 -32.85
N GLU A 10 -8.75 -9.39 -32.01
CA GLU A 10 -9.07 -9.70 -30.62
C GLU A 10 -10.07 -10.85 -30.52
N TYR A 11 -11.19 -10.77 -31.27
CA TYR A 11 -12.20 -11.83 -31.33
C TYR A 11 -11.66 -13.20 -31.78
N ILE A 12 -10.66 -13.23 -32.67
CA ILE A 12 -10.06 -14.47 -33.17
C ILE A 12 -8.98 -15.00 -32.20
N SER A 13 -8.24 -14.11 -31.55
CA SER A 13 -7.14 -14.51 -30.66
C SER A 13 -7.60 -14.94 -29.27
N GLY A 14 -8.70 -14.36 -28.76
CA GLY A 14 -9.16 -14.54 -27.38
C GLY A 14 -8.11 -14.17 -26.33
N ALA A 15 -7.17 -13.28 -26.67
CA ALA A 15 -5.98 -13.00 -25.88
C ALA A 15 -5.91 -11.55 -25.36
N GLY A 16 -7.04 -10.85 -25.25
CA GLY A 16 -7.11 -9.45 -24.79
C GLY A 16 -6.05 -8.55 -25.43
N ILE A 17 -5.88 -8.62 -26.76
CA ILE A 17 -4.77 -7.93 -27.46
C ILE A 17 -4.76 -6.42 -27.18
N ILE A 18 -5.93 -5.82 -26.92
CA ILE A 18 -6.06 -4.40 -26.58
C ILE A 18 -6.24 -4.22 -25.06
N ASP A 19 -7.05 -5.06 -24.43
CA ASP A 19 -7.44 -4.91 -23.03
C ASP A 19 -6.30 -5.26 -22.06
N LEU A 20 -5.48 -6.28 -22.34
CA LEU A 20 -4.38 -6.71 -21.48
C LEU A 20 -3.27 -5.64 -21.35
N PRO A 21 -2.75 -5.04 -22.45
CA PRO A 21 -1.77 -3.96 -22.33
C PRO A 21 -2.29 -2.76 -21.54
N CYS A 22 -3.56 -2.39 -21.74
CA CYS A 22 -4.20 -1.30 -21.00
C CYS A 22 -4.29 -1.63 -19.50
N ALA A 23 -4.74 -2.83 -19.14
CA ALA A 23 -4.85 -3.28 -17.75
C ALA A 23 -3.49 -3.35 -17.05
N LEU A 24 -2.43 -3.78 -17.75
CA LEU A 24 -1.07 -3.81 -17.21
C LEU A 24 -0.51 -2.41 -16.93
N VAL A 25 -0.77 -1.45 -17.82
CA VAL A 25 -0.37 -0.05 -17.61
C VAL A 25 -1.12 0.53 -16.42
N ASP A 26 -2.43 0.29 -16.34
CA ASP A 26 -3.26 0.76 -15.23
C ASP A 26 -2.78 0.19 -13.88
N PHE A 27 -2.62 -1.14 -13.79
CA PHE A 27 -2.06 -1.80 -12.61
C PHE A 27 -0.72 -1.21 -12.17
N THR A 28 0.17 -0.96 -13.13
CA THR A 28 1.50 -0.39 -12.85
C THR A 28 1.38 1.03 -12.27
N ILE A 29 0.54 1.86 -12.86
CA ILE A 29 0.30 3.24 -12.39
C ILE A 29 -0.33 3.23 -11.00
N GLN A 30 -1.40 2.45 -10.80
CA GLN A 30 -2.10 2.37 -9.52
C GLN A 30 -1.19 1.82 -8.42
N SER A 31 -0.41 0.77 -8.71
CA SER A 31 0.58 0.23 -7.76
C SER A 31 1.66 1.24 -7.39
N ALA A 32 2.18 1.99 -8.37
CA ALA A 32 3.19 3.01 -8.10
C ALA A 32 2.66 4.14 -7.22
N LEU A 33 1.47 4.66 -7.55
CA LEU A 33 0.81 5.70 -6.75
C LEU A 33 0.44 5.19 -5.35
N GLY A 34 -0.08 3.96 -5.25
CA GLY A 34 -0.39 3.31 -4.00
C GLY A 34 0.83 3.13 -3.10
N LEU A 35 1.98 2.77 -3.69
CA LEU A 35 3.23 2.61 -2.95
C LEU A 35 3.73 3.95 -2.41
N VAL A 36 3.68 5.02 -3.22
CA VAL A 36 4.06 6.36 -2.76
C VAL A 36 3.15 6.84 -1.63
N ALA A 37 1.83 6.63 -1.77
CA ALA A 37 0.88 7.00 -0.74
C ALA A 37 1.10 6.21 0.57
N ALA A 38 1.36 4.90 0.47
CA ALA A 38 1.71 4.06 1.61
C ALA A 38 2.99 4.56 2.31
N GLY A 39 4.03 4.86 1.54
CA GLY A 39 5.28 5.40 2.08
C GLY A 39 5.11 6.74 2.80
N ILE A 40 4.29 7.65 2.26
CA ILE A 40 3.98 8.94 2.90
C ILE A 40 3.21 8.72 4.21
N ASN A 41 2.17 7.88 4.19
CA ASN A 41 1.37 7.59 5.39
C ASN A 41 2.21 6.92 6.49
N ALA A 42 3.03 5.94 6.13
CA ALA A 42 3.99 5.31 7.02
C ALA A 42 4.95 6.35 7.62
N GLY A 43 5.55 7.19 6.78
CA GLY A 43 6.44 8.27 7.23
C GLY A 43 5.79 9.22 8.24
N MET A 44 4.51 9.58 8.03
CA MET A 44 3.75 10.41 8.96
C MET A 44 3.46 9.71 10.30
N ILE A 45 3.13 8.42 10.26
CA ILE A 45 2.90 7.60 11.47
C ILE A 45 4.20 7.49 12.27
N LEU A 46 5.32 7.20 11.62
CA LEU A 46 6.65 7.17 12.25
C LEU A 46 6.99 8.50 12.94
N ALA A 47 6.81 9.62 12.24
CA ALA A 47 7.10 10.93 12.81
C ALA A 47 6.22 11.25 14.02
N SER A 48 4.93 10.91 13.96
CA SER A 48 3.98 11.14 15.05
C SER A 48 4.31 10.26 16.26
N SER A 49 4.57 8.97 16.04
CA SER A 49 4.96 8.03 17.10
C SER A 49 6.26 8.45 17.79
N ALA A 50 7.26 8.95 17.04
CA ALA A 50 8.49 9.46 17.63
C ALA A 50 8.25 10.70 18.53
N LEU A 51 7.36 11.61 18.10
CA LEU A 51 6.97 12.78 18.88
C LEU A 51 6.23 12.37 20.16
N GLU A 52 5.24 11.49 20.05
CA GLU A 52 4.46 10.98 21.18
C GLU A 52 5.36 10.25 22.19
N THR A 53 6.26 9.38 21.71
CA THR A 53 7.27 8.71 22.54
C THR A 53 8.11 9.73 23.30
N THR A 54 8.57 10.78 22.62
CA THR A 54 9.41 11.83 23.26
C THR A 54 8.65 12.57 24.34
N ILE A 55 7.38 12.94 24.07
CA ILE A 55 6.52 13.61 25.04
C ILE A 55 6.32 12.73 26.27
N ASP A 56 5.96 11.45 26.07
CA ASP A 56 5.70 10.52 27.17
C ASP A 56 6.95 10.24 27.99
N LEU A 57 8.12 10.15 27.36
CA LEU A 57 9.40 10.02 28.07
C LEU A 57 9.70 11.25 28.95
N VAL A 58 9.47 12.46 28.42
CA VAL A 58 9.66 13.70 29.19
C VAL A 58 8.64 13.78 30.34
N SER A 59 7.37 13.49 30.08
CA SER A 59 6.33 13.45 31.10
C SER A 59 6.64 12.42 32.19
N ASN A 60 7.22 11.28 31.82
CA ASN A 60 7.63 10.24 32.76
C ASN A 60 8.80 10.68 33.66
N ILE A 61 9.75 11.46 33.14
CA ILE A 61 10.86 12.01 33.93
C ILE A 61 10.36 13.08 34.91
N LEU A 62 9.42 13.91 34.46
CA LEU A 62 8.90 15.04 35.25
C LEU A 62 7.78 14.63 36.23
N GLY A 63 7.07 13.54 35.93
CA GLY A 63 6.02 12.98 36.78
C GLY A 63 6.64 12.17 37.93
N GLY A 64 6.32 12.52 39.17
CA GLY A 64 6.88 11.90 40.39
C GLY A 64 6.54 10.41 40.63
N SER A 65 6.14 9.66 39.60
CA SER A 65 5.93 8.20 39.61
C SER A 65 6.34 7.62 38.25
N PRO A 66 7.65 7.51 37.98
CA PRO A 66 8.16 7.10 36.68
C PRO A 66 7.86 5.62 36.39
N SER A 67 7.16 5.37 35.28
CA SER A 67 7.14 4.08 34.58
C SER A 67 8.53 3.75 34.05
N SER A 68 8.80 2.47 33.77
CA SER A 68 10.08 2.08 33.18
C SER A 68 10.21 2.64 31.76
N LEU A 69 11.38 3.17 31.39
CA LEU A 69 11.64 3.63 30.02
C LEU A 69 11.37 2.52 28.99
N GLY A 70 11.68 1.27 29.36
CA GLY A 70 11.45 0.10 28.52
C GLY A 70 9.97 -0.17 28.24
N SER A 71 9.07 0.03 29.22
CA SER A 71 7.64 -0.16 29.00
C SER A 71 7.06 0.89 28.07
N ILE A 72 7.39 2.18 28.28
CA ILE A 72 6.96 3.29 27.41
C ILE A 72 7.40 3.03 25.97
N LEU A 73 8.67 2.68 25.77
CA LEU A 73 9.21 2.42 24.44
C LEU A 73 8.55 1.18 23.79
N THR A 74 8.30 0.12 24.57
CA THR A 74 7.66 -1.10 24.06
C THR A 74 6.23 -0.82 23.62
N ASP A 75 5.47 -0.04 24.39
CA ASP A 75 4.09 0.32 24.06
C ASP A 75 4.03 1.15 22.78
N HIS A 76 4.92 2.15 22.63
CA HIS A 76 5.02 2.96 21.42
C HIS A 76 5.46 2.16 20.20
N ILE A 77 6.43 1.25 20.33
CA ILE A 77 6.86 0.37 19.24
C ILE A 77 5.70 -0.55 18.81
N ASN A 78 4.96 -1.13 19.76
CA ASN A 78 3.82 -2.00 19.43
C ASN A 78 2.71 -1.22 18.71
N SER A 79 2.40 -0.02 19.19
CA SER A 79 1.43 0.88 18.56
C SER A 79 1.87 1.26 17.14
N LEU A 80 3.14 1.62 16.98
CA LEU A 80 3.74 1.94 15.68
C LEU A 80 3.65 0.76 14.70
N LEU A 81 4.10 -0.42 15.12
CA LEU A 81 4.08 -1.62 14.28
C LEU A 81 2.66 -1.98 13.84
N TYR A 82 1.68 -1.83 14.73
CA TYR A 82 0.28 -2.05 14.41
C TYR A 82 -0.20 -1.05 13.35
N ALA A 83 0.04 0.25 13.54
CA ALA A 83 -0.38 1.30 12.61
C ALA A 83 0.29 1.14 11.23
N GLU A 84 1.60 0.90 11.18
CA GLU A 84 2.37 0.62 9.97
C GLU A 84 1.84 -0.61 9.23
N SER A 85 1.56 -1.71 9.96
CA SER A 85 1.04 -2.93 9.35
C SER A 85 -0.29 -2.69 8.63
N GLY A 86 -1.13 -1.80 9.16
CA GLY A 86 -2.38 -1.39 8.51
C GLY A 86 -2.14 -0.67 7.17
N VAL A 87 -1.15 0.21 7.11
CA VAL A 87 -0.79 0.93 5.88
C VAL A 87 -0.34 -0.05 4.79
N TRP A 88 0.60 -0.94 5.13
CA TRP A 88 1.13 -1.92 4.17
C TRP A 88 0.08 -2.96 3.78
N SER A 89 -0.77 -3.40 4.71
CA SER A 89 -1.87 -4.32 4.42
C SER A 89 -2.86 -3.70 3.42
N ASN A 90 -3.22 -2.43 3.59
CA ASN A 90 -4.12 -1.74 2.66
C ASN A 90 -3.49 -1.58 1.29
N PHE A 91 -2.20 -1.24 1.22
CA PHE A 91 -1.47 -1.17 -0.06
C PHE A 91 -1.49 -2.50 -0.80
N VAL A 92 -1.14 -3.60 -0.12
CA VAL A 92 -1.12 -4.94 -0.72
C VAL A 92 -2.52 -5.37 -1.15
N TYR A 93 -3.54 -5.09 -0.35
CA TYR A 93 -4.93 -5.38 -0.70
C TYR A 93 -5.38 -4.65 -1.97
N ASN A 94 -5.06 -3.36 -2.09
CA ASN A 94 -5.39 -2.57 -3.26
C ASN A 94 -4.65 -3.08 -4.50
N ALA A 95 -3.34 -3.31 -4.40
CA ALA A 95 -2.55 -3.87 -5.51
C ALA A 95 -3.08 -5.25 -5.94
N ALA A 96 -3.49 -6.11 -5.01
CA ALA A 96 -4.10 -7.39 -5.34
C ALA A 96 -5.45 -7.24 -6.04
N THR A 97 -6.23 -6.23 -5.65
CA THR A 97 -7.51 -5.89 -6.31
C THR A 97 -7.27 -5.38 -7.73
N ASP A 98 -6.30 -4.49 -7.93
CA ASP A 98 -5.94 -3.95 -9.25
C ASP A 98 -5.41 -5.06 -10.18
N TRP A 99 -4.66 -6.01 -9.62
CA TRP A 99 -4.20 -7.19 -10.36
C TRP A 99 -5.37 -8.06 -10.85
N GLY A 100 -6.50 -8.06 -10.14
CA GLY A 100 -7.74 -8.70 -10.60
C GLY A 100 -8.17 -8.20 -11.97
N GLY A 101 -8.07 -6.89 -12.23
CA GLY A 101 -8.38 -6.29 -13.54
C GLY A 101 -7.46 -6.79 -14.67
N VAL A 102 -6.19 -7.08 -14.36
CA VAL A 102 -5.26 -7.70 -15.31
C VAL A 102 -5.67 -9.14 -15.64
N VAL A 103 -6.10 -9.89 -14.62
CA VAL A 103 -6.59 -11.27 -14.81
C VAL A 103 -7.87 -11.28 -15.63
N ASP A 104 -8.79 -10.34 -15.40
CA ASP A 104 -10.02 -10.21 -16.19
C ASP A 104 -9.70 -9.89 -17.65
N ALA A 105 -8.74 -9.00 -17.91
CA ALA A 105 -8.28 -8.66 -19.26
C ALA A 105 -7.50 -9.80 -19.96
N LEU A 106 -7.03 -10.82 -19.23
CA LEU A 106 -6.48 -12.05 -19.83
C LEU A 106 -7.57 -13.02 -20.29
N GLN A 107 -8.79 -12.86 -19.80
CA GLN A 107 -9.91 -13.78 -20.04
C GLN A 107 -10.92 -13.21 -21.06
N SER A 108 -10.72 -11.98 -21.52
CA SER A 108 -11.46 -11.28 -22.58
C SER A 108 -10.93 -11.64 -23.98
#